data_AF-A0A6L3Y9X1-F1
#
_entry.id   AF-A0A6L3Y9X1-F1
#
_cell.length_a   1.000
_cell.length_b   1.000
_cell.length_c   1.000
_cell.angle_alpha   90.00
_cell.angle_beta   90.00
_cell.angle_gamma   90.00
#
_symmetry.space_group_name_H-M   'P 1'
#
loop_
_entity.id
_entity.type
_entity.pdbx_description
1 polymer ?
#
loop_
_entity_poly.entity_id
_entity_poly.type
_entity_poly.pdbx_seq_one_letter_code
_entity_poly.pdbx_strand_id
1 'polypeptide(L)' 'MSEKTITSVEFVRQFGRYHDEAMREPITLTKHGRPTVVILPFDQYERLSQVAERQSEPQTQR' A
#
# COMPACT_ATOMS: atom_id res chain seq x y z
N MET A 1 5.22 -0.69 13.32
CA MET A 1 5.22 -1.28 11.97
C MET A 1 6.49 -0.80 11.30
N SER A 2 7.40 -1.69 10.94
CA SER A 2 8.59 -1.34 10.17
C SER A 2 8.13 -1.15 8.72
N GLU A 3 7.79 0.08 8.36
CA GLU A 3 7.39 0.41 6.99
C GLU A 3 8.60 0.26 6.06
N LYS A 4 8.59 -0.79 5.22
CA LYS A 4 9.67 -1.02 4.26
C LYS A 4 9.51 -0.06 3.10
N THR A 5 10.54 0.73 2.82
CA THR A 5 10.56 1.67 1.69
C THR A 5 11.66 1.28 0.70
N ILE A 6 11.32 1.15 -0.58
CA ILE A 6 12.28 0.86 -1.65
C ILE A 6 12.04 1.75 -2.87
N THR A 7 12.98 1.82 -3.78
CA THR A 7 12.79 2.51 -5.06
C THR A 7 11.99 1.67 -6.04
N SER A 8 11.27 2.30 -6.96
CA SER A 8 10.61 1.57 -8.07
C SER A 8 11.61 0.77 -8.91
N VAL A 9 12.87 1.22 -9.01
CA VAL A 9 13.92 0.52 -9.75
C VAL A 9 14.30 -0.79 -9.06
N GLU A 10 14.47 -0.78 -7.74
CA GLU A 10 14.75 -2.00 -6.95
C GLU A 10 13.58 -2.98 -7.02
N PHE A 11 12.35 -2.47 -6.92
CA PHE A 11 11.14 -3.29 -7.04
C PHE A 11 11.10 -4.06 -8.36
N VAL A 12 11.29 -3.38 -9.49
CA VAL A 12 11.28 -4.02 -10.82
C VAL A 12 12.39 -5.05 -10.96
N ARG A 13 13.60 -4.77 -10.44
CA ARG A 13 14.75 -5.68 -10.51
C ARG A 13 14.55 -6.97 -9.72
N GLN A 14 13.78 -6.92 -8.64
CA GLN A 14 13.57 -8.07 -7.75
C GLN A 14 12.08 -8.31 -7.48
N PHE A 15 11.27 -8.25 -8.55
CA PHE A 15 9.81 -8.29 -8.45
C PHE A 15 9.30 -9.45 -7.60
N GLY A 16 9.71 -10.69 -7.88
CA GLY A 16 9.22 -11.86 -7.14
C GLY A 16 9.49 -11.78 -5.63
N ARG A 17 10.70 -11.37 -5.25
CA ARG A 17 11.06 -11.18 -3.83
C ARG A 17 10.17 -10.15 -3.16
N TYR A 18 10.04 -8.97 -3.75
CA TYR A 18 9.28 -7.89 -3.13
C TYR A 18 7.77 -8.10 -3.21
N HIS A 19 7.28 -8.85 -4.20
CA HIS A 19 5.90 -9.31 -4.24
C HIS A 19 5.62 -10.26 -3.06
N ASP A 20 6.45 -11.29 -2.86
CA ASP A 20 6.29 -12.24 -1.76
C ASP A 20 6.42 -11.58 -0.37
N GLU A 21 7.27 -10.57 -0.26
CA GLU A 21 7.42 -9.76 0.95
C GLU A 21 6.21 -8.84 1.16
N ALA A 22 5.71 -8.19 0.10
CA ALA A 22 4.50 -7.38 0.14
C ALA A 22 3.25 -8.18 0.53
N MET A 23 3.24 -9.48 0.27
CA MET A 23 2.18 -10.37 0.74
C MET A 23 2.13 -10.52 2.28
N ARG A 24 3.23 -10.22 2.97
CA ARG A 24 3.37 -10.34 4.43
C ARG A 24 3.31 -8.97 5.12
N GLU A 25 3.94 -7.96 4.53
CA GLU A 25 3.99 -6.61 5.06
C GLU A 25 3.93 -5.55 3.94
N PRO A 26 3.19 -4.43 4.11
CA PRO A 26 3.14 -3.39 3.09
C PRO A 26 4.51 -2.79 2.77
N ILE A 27 4.75 -2.52 1.48
CA ILE A 27 5.99 -1.91 0.99
C ILE A 27 5.68 -0.58 0.29
N THR A 28 6.32 0.49 0.73
CA THR A 28 6.24 1.81 0.09
C THR A 28 7.26 1.91 -1.04
N LEU A 29 6.76 2.17 -2.25
CA LEU A 29 7.59 2.50 -3.40
C LEU A 29 7.85 4.00 -3.47
N THR A 30 9.10 4.34 -3.78
CA THR A 30 9.53 5.72 -4.03
C THR A 30 10.00 5.93 -5.46
N LYS A 31 9.77 7.16 -5.94
CA LYS A 31 10.34 7.70 -7.17
C LYS A 31 11.00 9.03 -6.88
N HIS A 32 12.28 9.18 -7.26
CA HIS A 32 13.09 10.37 -6.93
C HIS A 32 13.07 10.73 -5.43
N GLY A 33 13.07 9.71 -4.56
CA GLY A 33 13.07 9.87 -3.10
C GLY A 33 11.70 10.22 -2.49
N ARG A 34 10.63 10.30 -3.29
CA ARG A 34 9.27 10.60 -2.79
C ARG A 34 8.41 9.34 -2.82
N PRO A 35 7.66 9.03 -1.75
CA PRO A 35 6.65 7.97 -1.76
C PRO A 35 5.63 8.21 -2.88
N THR A 36 5.30 7.17 -3.63
CA THR A 36 4.32 7.25 -4.72
C THR A 36 3.21 6.22 -4.61
N VAL A 37 3.53 4.99 -4.18
CA VAL A 37 2.59 3.87 -4.15
C VAL A 37 2.95 2.97 -2.97
N VAL A 38 1.95 2.37 -2.32
CA VAL A 38 2.14 1.26 -1.38
C VAL A 38 1.69 -0.02 -2.07
N ILE A 39 2.50 -1.07 -1.97
CA ILE A 39 2.13 -2.43 -2.40
C ILE A 39 1.68 -3.18 -1.16
N LEU A 40 0.50 -3.80 -1.27
CA LEU A 40 -0.11 -4.64 -0.27
C LEU A 40 -1.01 -5.69 -0.95
N PRO A 41 -1.42 -6.76 -0.25
CA PRO A 41 -2.38 -7.72 -0.79
C PRO A 41 -3.68 -7.04 -1.19
N PHE A 42 -4.30 -7.54 -2.25
CA PHE A 42 -5.58 -7.04 -2.74
C PHE A 42 -6.66 -7.03 -1.64
N ASP A 43 -6.81 -8.13 -0.90
CA ASP A 43 -7.82 -8.23 0.18
C ASP A 43 -7.58 -7.20 1.30
N GLN A 44 -6.32 -6.84 1.58
CA GLN A 44 -6.01 -5.79 2.54
C GLN A 44 -6.43 -4.42 1.99
N TYR A 45 -6.16 -4.15 0.71
CA TYR A 45 -6.61 -2.93 0.04
C TYR A 45 -8.14 -2.82 0.04
N GLU A 46 -8.84 -3.92 -0.26
CA GLU A 46 -10.30 -3.95 -0.30
C GLU A 46 -10.90 -3.63 1.08
N ARG A 47 -10.38 -4.24 2.15
CA ARG A 47 -10.81 -3.94 3.54
C ARG A 47 -10.56 -2.49 3.93
N LEU A 48 -9.39 -1.94 3.59
CA LEU A 48 -9.06 -0.54 3.87
C LEU A 48 -9.97 0.41 3.10
N SER A 49 -10.28 0.09 1.84
CA SER A 49 -11.17 0.87 0.97
C SER A 49 -12.58 0.90 1.53
N GLN A 50 -13.12 -0.25 1.94
CA GLN A 50 -14.45 -0.33 2.57
C GLN A 50 -14.55 0.48 3.87
N VAL A 51 -13.49 0.48 4.69
CA VAL A 51 -13.45 1.29 5.92
C VAL A 51 -13.40 2.78 5.58
N ALA A 52 -12.60 3.17 4.60
CA ALA A 52 -12.49 4.56 4.16
C ALA A 52 -13.82 5.08 3.60
N GLU A 53 -14.53 4.29 2.80
CA GLU A 53 -15.85 4.64 2.26
C GLU A 53 -16.86 4.91 3.38
N ARG A 54 -16.96 4.00 4.36
CA ARG A 54 -17.87 4.17 5.53
C ARG A 54 -17.55 5.40 6.37
N GLN A 55 -16.29 5.81 6.42
CA GLN A 55 -15.86 7.01 7.15
C GLN A 55 -16.09 8.30 6.36
N SER A 56 -16.17 8.19 5.03
CA SER A 56 -16.42 9.32 4.13
C SER A 56 -17.91 9.65 3.94
N GLU A 57 -18.82 8.78 4.37
CA GLU A 57 -20.25 9.08 4.44
C GLU A 57 -20.49 10.20 5.47
N PRO A 58 -20.94 11.39 5.04
CA PRO A 58 -21.25 12.47 5.98
C PRO A 58 -22.36 12.00 6.90
N GLN A 59 -22.21 12.20 8.21
CA GLN A 59 -23.31 12.18 9.17
C GLN A 59 -24.26 13.37 8.92
N THR A 60 -24.74 13.57 7.68
CA THR A 60 -25.82 14.50 7.35
C THR A 60 -27.12 13.73 7.47
N GLN A 61 -27.56 13.48 8.70
CA GLN A 61 -28.96 13.62 9.11
C GLN A 61 -29.09 13.38 10.62
N ARG A 62 -29.01 14.45 11.42
CA ARG A 62 -29.84 14.61 12.62
C ARG A 62 -30.13 16.08 12.85
#